data_AF-A0A3B8JQ66-F1
#
_entry.id   AF-A0A3B8JQ66-F1
#
_cell.length_a   1.000
_cell.length_b   1.000
_cell.length_c   1.000
_cell.angle_alpha   90.00
_cell.angle_beta   90.00
_cell.angle_gamma   90.00
#
_symmetry.space_group_name_H-M   'P 1'
#
loop_
_entity.id
_entity.type
_entity.pdbx_description
1 polymer ?
#
loop_
_entity_poly.entity_id
_entity_poly.type
_entity_poly.pdbx_seq_one_letter_code
_entity_poly.pdbx_strand_id
1 'polypeptide(L)'
;HKVPFLVETKGHQDWDWLLRATTLEDVGVEFVHQPLSIWDFRETSQSLSRTIDWQYSFDWIQSKRDLVTPRAYSSFILAEVSSRAAKARQWKAFFPLLWEALRKGAPQPNDLFLYLGMWLIPPQLRIWLRTLLLKDRRALST
;
A
#
# COMPACT_ATOMS: atom_id res chain seq x y z
N HIS A 1 0.23 -9.56 26.59
CA HIS A 1 0.70 -9.66 25.19
C HIS A 1 2.08 -9.04 25.08
N LYS A 2 3.05 -9.71 24.43
CA LYS A 2 4.43 -9.19 24.30
C LYS A 2 4.52 -7.94 23.38
N VAL A 3 3.58 -7.77 22.45
CA VAL A 3 3.46 -6.58 21.58
C VAL A 3 1.98 -6.17 21.52
N PRO A 4 1.53 -5.18 22.32
CA PRO A 4 0.16 -4.69 22.25
C PRO A 4 -0.06 -3.81 21.02
N PHE A 5 -1.32 -3.72 20.55
CA PHE A 5 -1.72 -2.72 19.55
C PHE A 5 -1.61 -1.30 20.11
N LEU A 6 -1.21 -0.36 19.27
CA LEU A 6 -1.20 1.06 19.63
C LEU A 6 -2.58 1.66 19.35
N VAL A 7 -3.35 1.87 20.43
CA VAL A 7 -4.75 2.33 20.40
C VAL A 7 -4.90 3.75 19.83
N GLU A 8 -3.83 4.56 19.86
CA GLU A 8 -3.83 5.98 19.48
C GLU A 8 -3.67 6.23 17.97
N THR A 9 -3.47 5.19 17.14
CA THR A 9 -3.18 5.39 15.72
C THR A 9 -4.45 5.44 14.86
N LYS A 10 -4.59 6.49 14.05
CA LYS A 10 -5.71 6.71 13.11
C LYS A 10 -5.75 5.70 11.96
N GLY A 11 -4.66 4.96 11.73
CA GLY A 11 -4.51 4.00 10.65
C GLY A 11 -3.25 3.16 10.81
N HIS A 12 -3.08 2.17 9.92
CA HIS A 12 -1.89 1.30 9.86
C HIS A 12 -1.60 0.50 11.15
N GLN A 13 -2.60 0.30 12.02
CA GLN A 13 -2.47 -0.46 13.27
C GLN A 13 -1.91 -1.87 13.03
N ASP A 14 -2.46 -2.57 12.03
CA ASP A 14 -2.05 -3.93 11.69
C ASP A 14 -0.61 -3.98 11.21
N TRP A 15 -0.20 -3.01 10.38
CA TRP A 15 1.17 -2.91 9.88
C TRP A 15 2.15 -2.51 10.97
N ASP A 16 1.80 -1.55 11.81
CA ASP A 16 2.62 -1.15 12.95
C ASP A 16 2.84 -2.32 13.92
N TRP A 17 1.76 -3.05 14.23
CA TRP A 17 1.84 -4.22 15.07
C TRP A 17 2.71 -5.31 14.44
N LEU A 18 2.51 -5.60 13.14
CA LEU A 18 3.28 -6.61 12.43
C LEU A 18 4.77 -6.28 12.41
N LEU A 19 5.14 -5.05 12.03
CA LEU A 19 6.53 -4.61 11.99
C LEU A 19 7.20 -4.71 13.36
N ARG A 20 6.50 -4.33 14.45
CA ARG A 20 7.01 -4.50 15.82
C ARG A 20 7.06 -5.95 16.27
N ALA A 21 6.11 -6.78 15.85
CA ALA A 21 6.11 -8.20 16.20
C ALA A 21 7.32 -8.91 15.57
N THR A 22 7.67 -8.56 14.33
CA THR A 22 8.82 -9.14 13.61
C THR A 22 10.20 -8.74 14.16
N THR A 23 10.27 -7.85 15.15
CA THR A 23 11.56 -7.54 15.82
C THR A 23 11.89 -8.50 16.97
N LEU A 24 11.00 -9.43 17.32
CA LEU A 24 11.24 -10.41 18.37
C LEU A 24 12.07 -11.59 17.85
N GLU A 25 12.96 -12.11 18.69
CA GLU A 25 14.03 -13.09 18.33
C GLU A 25 13.52 -14.41 17.71
N ASP A 26 12.24 -14.75 17.88
CA ASP A 26 11.63 -15.98 17.36
C ASP A 26 10.38 -15.73 16.48
N VAL A 27 10.21 -14.52 15.95
CA VAL A 27 9.03 -14.16 15.16
C VAL A 27 9.39 -13.93 13.70
N GLY A 28 8.75 -14.71 12.82
CA GLY A 28 8.84 -14.58 11.36
C GLY A 28 7.48 -14.36 10.70
N VAL A 29 7.50 -14.17 9.38
CA VAL A 29 6.30 -14.04 8.54
C VAL A 29 6.30 -15.16 7.51
N GLU A 30 5.25 -15.97 7.49
CA GLU A 30 5.04 -17.02 6.49
C GLU A 30 3.83 -16.71 5.61
N PHE A 31 3.98 -17.00 4.31
CA PHE A 31 2.91 -16.84 3.34
C PHE A 31 2.29 -18.20 3.02
N VAL A 32 1.00 -18.36 3.35
CA VAL A 32 0.22 -19.57 3.01
C VAL A 32 -0.58 -19.29 1.74
N HIS A 33 -0.33 -20.06 0.69
CA HIS A 33 -0.98 -19.90 -0.62
C HIS A 33 -2.39 -20.54 -0.70
N GLN A 34 -3.09 -20.64 0.43
CA GLN A 34 -4.43 -21.20 0.55
C GLN A 34 -5.36 -20.16 1.17
N PRO A 35 -6.64 -20.09 0.76
CA PRO A 35 -7.59 -19.18 1.39
C PRO A 35 -7.86 -19.62 2.83
N LEU A 36 -7.49 -18.77 3.79
CA LEU A 36 -7.62 -19.05 5.23
C LEU A 36 -8.81 -18.35 5.89
N SER A 37 -9.41 -17.37 5.23
CA SER A 37 -10.54 -16.60 5.77
C SER A 37 -11.49 -16.14 4.66
N ILE A 38 -12.76 -16.00 5.03
CA ILE A 38 -13.79 -15.39 4.18
C ILE A 38 -14.02 -13.98 4.70
N TRP A 39 -13.84 -12.99 3.84
CA TRP A 39 -14.09 -11.59 4.17
C TRP A 39 -15.39 -11.11 3.53
N ASP A 40 -16.41 -10.85 4.35
CA ASP A 40 -17.68 -10.27 3.91
C ASP A 40 -17.59 -8.74 3.89
N PHE A 41 -17.51 -8.17 2.69
CA PHE A 41 -17.57 -6.72 2.49
C PHE A 41 -19.01 -6.32 2.19
N ARG A 42 -19.72 -5.79 3.19
CA ARG A 42 -20.97 -5.08 2.95
C ARG A 42 -20.66 -3.71 2.35
N GLU A 43 -21.24 -3.39 1.18
CA GLU A 43 -20.98 -2.16 0.41
C GLU A 43 -21.23 -0.85 1.19
N THR A 44 -21.97 -0.90 2.30
CA THR A 44 -22.43 0.28 3.04
C THR A 44 -21.50 0.79 4.14
N SER A 45 -20.41 0.08 4.51
CA SER A 45 -19.48 0.59 5.52
C SER A 45 -18.36 1.42 4.88
N GLN A 46 -18.23 2.68 5.30
CA GLN A 46 -17.06 3.50 4.97
C GLN A 46 -15.82 2.83 5.59
N SER A 47 -14.97 2.22 4.75
CA SER A 47 -13.71 1.63 5.21
C SER A 47 -12.80 2.71 5.80
N LEU A 48 -12.18 2.45 6.96
CA LEU A 48 -11.14 3.29 7.56
C LEU A 48 -10.01 3.65 6.59
N SER A 49 -9.73 2.78 5.62
CA SER A 49 -8.74 3.04 4.56
C SER A 49 -9.09 4.24 3.65
N ARG A 50 -10.37 4.63 3.56
CA ARG A 50 -10.85 5.76 2.74
C ARG A 50 -10.67 7.12 3.40
N THR A 51 -10.50 7.19 4.71
CA THR A 51 -10.39 8.45 5.46
C THR A 51 -8.95 8.85 5.79
N ILE A 52 -7.99 7.94 5.63
CA ILE A 52 -6.58 8.20 5.92
C ILE A 52 -5.93 9.01 4.79
N ASP A 53 -5.42 10.19 5.13
CA ASP A 53 -4.70 11.08 4.22
C ASP A 53 -3.34 10.50 3.79
N TRP A 54 -2.85 10.92 2.62
CA TRP A 54 -1.56 10.45 2.11
C TRP A 54 -0.40 10.93 2.98
N GLN A 55 -0.47 12.14 3.53
CA GLN A 55 0.53 12.71 4.45
C GLN A 55 0.64 11.86 5.71
N TYR A 56 -0.48 11.43 6.29
CA TYR A 56 -0.45 10.54 7.45
C TYR A 56 0.31 9.25 7.14
N SER A 57 0.09 8.66 5.96
CA SER A 57 0.80 7.45 5.55
C SER A 57 2.28 7.71 5.29
N PHE A 58 2.62 8.88 4.76
CA PHE A 58 4.00 9.32 4.53
C PHE A 58 4.77 9.54 5.85
N ASP A 59 4.18 10.28 6.78
CA ASP A 59 4.77 10.56 8.10
C ASP A 59 4.90 9.25 8.90
N TRP A 60 3.90 8.37 8.82
CA TRP A 60 3.95 7.06 9.45
C TRP A 60 5.15 6.23 8.95
N ILE A 61 5.32 6.06 7.63
CA ILE A 61 6.43 5.24 7.12
C ILE A 61 7.79 5.88 7.42
N GLN A 62 7.89 7.22 7.42
CA GLN A 62 9.09 7.92 7.86
C GLN A 62 9.42 7.60 9.34
N SER A 63 8.42 7.56 10.22
CA SER A 63 8.61 7.21 11.63
C SER A 63 9.01 5.74 11.88
N LYS A 64 8.79 4.86 10.89
CA LYS A 64 9.07 3.42 10.97
C LYS A 64 10.27 3.00 10.13
N ARG A 65 11.09 3.96 9.67
CA ARG A 65 12.20 3.71 8.74
C ARG A 65 13.19 2.65 9.24
N ASP A 66 13.43 2.60 10.55
CA ASP A 66 14.36 1.64 11.15
C ASP A 66 13.76 0.22 11.28
N LEU A 67 12.45 0.08 11.07
CA LEU A 67 11.74 -1.20 11.11
C LEU A 67 11.50 -1.79 9.72
N VAL A 68 11.91 -1.11 8.65
CA VAL A 68 11.68 -1.53 7.27
C VAL A 68 12.96 -1.50 6.46
N THR A 69 13.04 -2.38 5.45
CA THR A 69 14.16 -2.33 4.49
C THR A 69 14.03 -1.10 3.58
N PRO A 70 15.14 -0.59 3.01
CA PRO A 70 15.09 0.51 2.04
C PRO A 70 14.17 0.23 0.85
N ARG A 71 14.10 -1.04 0.42
CA ARG A 71 13.18 -1.49 -0.63
C ARG A 71 11.72 -1.35 -0.19
N ALA A 72 11.35 -1.94 0.95
CA ALA A 72 9.99 -1.88 1.47
C ALA A 72 9.55 -0.42 1.70
N TYR A 73 10.46 0.42 2.21
CA TYR A 73 10.25 1.86 2.39
C TYR A 73 9.88 2.54 1.06
N SER A 74 10.69 2.38 0.01
CA SER A 74 10.39 2.97 -1.29
C SER A 74 9.14 2.40 -1.95
N SER A 75 8.92 1.08 -1.89
CA SER A 75 7.73 0.45 -2.47
C SER A 75 6.46 0.94 -1.77
N PHE A 76 6.50 1.14 -0.45
CA PHE A 76 5.39 1.72 0.31
C PHE A 76 5.06 3.15 -0.15
N ILE A 77 6.08 4.00 -0.31
CA ILE A 77 5.89 5.37 -0.80
C ILE A 77 5.30 5.35 -2.22
N LEU A 78 5.90 4.59 -3.13
CA LEU A 78 5.55 4.57 -4.55
C LEU A 78 4.21 3.88 -4.85
N ALA A 79 3.80 2.91 -4.04
CA ALA A 79 2.52 2.23 -4.20
C ALA A 79 1.43 2.85 -3.31
N GLU A 80 1.64 2.85 -2.00
CA GLU A 80 0.57 3.04 -1.02
C GLU A 80 0.29 4.52 -0.73
N VAL A 81 1.35 5.30 -0.48
CA VAL A 81 1.24 6.76 -0.28
C VAL A 81 0.81 7.43 -1.59
N SER A 82 1.44 7.04 -2.69
CA SER A 82 1.20 7.63 -4.01
C SER A 82 -0.19 7.32 -4.55
N SER A 83 -0.72 6.11 -4.34
CA SER A 83 -2.12 5.78 -4.68
C SER A 83 -3.11 6.72 -4.01
N ARG A 84 -2.91 7.06 -2.73
CA ARG A 84 -3.75 8.01 -2.00
C ARG A 84 -3.61 9.42 -2.52
N ALA A 85 -2.37 9.89 -2.67
CA ALA A 85 -2.09 11.25 -3.17
C ALA A 85 -2.68 11.47 -4.58
N ALA A 86 -2.53 10.49 -5.47
CA ALA A 86 -3.10 10.52 -6.81
C ALA A 86 -4.64 10.52 -6.80
N LYS A 87 -5.27 9.69 -5.94
CA LYS A 87 -6.74 9.70 -5.75
C LYS A 87 -7.24 11.05 -5.23
N ALA A 88 -6.49 11.68 -4.32
CA ALA A 88 -6.77 13.02 -3.81
C ALA A 88 -6.41 14.15 -4.81
N ARG A 89 -5.91 13.82 -6.01
CA ARG A 89 -5.46 14.76 -7.07
C ARG A 89 -4.38 15.74 -6.60
N GLN A 90 -3.57 15.36 -5.62
CA GLN A 90 -2.54 16.21 -5.01
C GLN A 90 -1.23 16.15 -5.82
N TRP A 91 -1.24 16.64 -7.06
CA TRP A 91 -0.09 16.59 -7.98
C TRP A 91 1.20 17.22 -7.44
N LYS A 92 1.09 18.15 -6.49
CA LYS A 92 2.25 18.73 -5.79
C LYS A 92 3.08 17.67 -5.05
N ALA A 93 2.48 16.54 -4.66
CA ALA A 93 3.16 15.44 -3.98
C ALA A 93 3.96 14.54 -4.93
N PHE A 94 3.78 14.67 -6.26
CA PHE A 94 4.44 13.78 -7.23
C PHE A 94 5.97 13.78 -7.10
N PHE A 95 6.60 14.93 -7.34
CA PHE A 95 8.06 15.00 -7.29
C PHE A 95 8.62 14.76 -5.87
N PRO A 96 8.05 15.31 -4.79
CA PRO A 96 8.51 15.04 -3.43
C PRO A 96 8.52 13.55 -3.06
N LEU A 97 7.44 12.81 -3.37
CA LEU A 97 7.35 11.38 -3.06
C LEU A 97 8.34 10.55 -3.86
N LEU A 98 8.47 10.84 -5.15
CA LEU A 98 9.45 10.17 -6.02
C LEU A 98 10.88 10.44 -5.55
N TRP A 99 11.18 11.69 -5.21
CA TRP A 99 12.50 12.09 -4.71
C TRP A 99 12.84 11.42 -3.37
N GLU A 100 11.91 11.38 -2.43
CA GLU A 100 12.12 10.71 -1.14
C GLU A 100 12.38 9.20 -1.33
N ALA A 101 11.58 8.54 -2.18
CA ALA A 101 11.75 7.11 -2.47
C ALA A 101 13.11 6.80 -3.10
N LEU A 102 13.57 7.63 -4.04
CA LEU A 102 14.88 7.47 -4.70
C LEU A 102 16.05 7.78 -3.77
N ARG A 103 15.93 8.81 -2.92
CA ARG A 103 17.03 9.27 -2.05
C ARG A 103 17.20 8.41 -0.81
N LYS A 104 16.10 7.94 -0.21
CA LYS A 104 16.13 7.25 1.10
C LYS A 104 15.74 5.78 1.04
N GLY A 105 15.29 5.29 -0.11
CA GLY A 105 14.91 3.89 -0.34
C GLY A 105 15.71 3.22 -1.45
N ALA A 106 15.18 2.11 -1.96
CA ALA A 106 15.77 1.34 -3.05
C ALA A 106 14.66 0.83 -4.00
N PRO A 107 14.01 1.73 -4.76
CA PRO A 107 12.84 1.39 -5.55
C PRO A 107 13.20 0.44 -6.69
N GLN A 108 12.32 -0.52 -6.96
CA GLN A 108 12.47 -1.39 -8.12
C GLN A 108 11.78 -0.76 -9.34
N PRO A 109 12.17 -1.16 -10.57
CA PRO A 109 11.51 -0.68 -11.80
C PRO A 109 9.99 -0.87 -11.77
N ASN A 110 9.52 -1.98 -11.22
CA ASN A 110 8.08 -2.26 -11.10
C ASN A 110 7.36 -1.25 -10.19
N ASP A 111 8.01 -0.77 -9.13
CA ASP A 111 7.44 0.25 -8.25
C ASP A 111 7.29 1.58 -8.99
N LEU A 112 8.27 1.93 -9.85
CA LEU A 112 8.23 3.14 -10.66
C LEU A 112 7.12 3.07 -11.72
N PHE A 113 6.95 1.93 -12.39
CA PHE A 113 5.85 1.75 -13.34
C PHE A 113 4.48 1.81 -12.65
N LEU A 114 4.36 1.19 -11.48
CA LEU A 114 3.15 1.26 -10.68
C LEU A 114 2.84 2.71 -10.29
N TYR A 115 3.85 3.43 -9.80
CA TYR A 115 3.77 4.84 -9.44
C TYR A 115 3.31 5.71 -10.63
N LEU A 116 3.97 5.61 -11.77
CA LEU A 116 3.59 6.37 -12.98
C LEU A 116 2.17 6.02 -13.43
N GLY A 117 1.82 4.73 -13.46
CA GLY A 117 0.47 4.28 -13.77
C GLY A 117 -0.57 4.84 -12.80
N MET A 118 -0.23 4.96 -11.52
CA MET A 118 -1.07 5.52 -10.47
C MET A 118 -1.35 7.02 -10.63
N TRP A 119 -0.44 7.78 -11.20
CA TRP A 119 -0.62 9.21 -11.42
C TRP A 119 -1.19 9.54 -12.79
N LEU A 120 -0.67 8.91 -13.85
CA LEU A 120 -0.95 9.30 -15.24
C LEU A 120 -2.24 8.69 -15.79
N ILE A 121 -2.62 7.49 -15.33
CA ILE A 121 -3.77 6.78 -15.89
C ILE A 121 -5.02 7.11 -15.05
N PRO A 122 -6.07 7.74 -15.63
CA PRO A 122 -7.30 8.01 -14.90
C PRO A 122 -7.93 6.73 -14.33
N PRO A 123 -8.60 6.77 -13.16
CA PRO A 123 -9.25 5.61 -12.57
C PRO A 123 -10.22 4.89 -13.53
N GLN A 124 -10.93 5.67 -14.35
CA GLN A 124 -11.87 5.16 -15.35
C GLN A 124 -11.18 4.30 -16.41
N LEU A 125 -10.00 4.74 -16.87
CA LEU A 125 -9.22 4.00 -17.86
C LEU A 125 -8.65 2.70 -17.25
N ARG A 126 -8.26 2.69 -15.97
CA ARG A 126 -7.81 1.46 -15.30
C ARG A 126 -8.92 0.42 -15.16
N ILE A 127 -10.13 0.88 -14.82
CA ILE A 127 -11.29 -0.01 -14.72
C ILE A 127 -11.59 -0.61 -16.10
N TRP A 128 -11.58 0.20 -17.15
CA TRP A 128 -11.80 -0.25 -18.52
C TRP A 128 -10.73 -1.24 -19.02
N LEU A 129 -9.44 -0.97 -18.77
CA LEU A 129 -8.36 -1.90 -19.08
C LEU A 129 -8.53 -3.23 -18.35
N ARG A 130 -8.93 -3.17 -17.06
CA ARG A 130 -9.17 -4.38 -16.26
C ARG A 130 -10.36 -5.17 -16.77
N THR A 131 -11.44 -4.52 -17.20
CA THR A 131 -12.61 -5.23 -17.75
C THR A 131 -12.30 -5.89 -19.09
N LEU A 132 -11.49 -5.27 -19.95
CA LEU A 132 -11.03 -5.89 -21.20
C LEU A 132 -10.17 -7.13 -20.95
N LEU A 133 -9.15 -7.02 -20.10
CA LEU A 133 -8.26 -8.13 -19.75
C LEU A 133 -9.01 -9.32 -19.10
N LEU A 134 -10.03 -9.03 -18.28
CA LEU A 134 -10.86 -10.08 -17.65
C LEU A 134 -11.90 -10.65 -18.61
N LYS A 135 -12.34 -9.90 -19.63
CA LYS A 135 -13.25 -10.37 -20.67
C LYS A 135 -12.59 -11.46 -21.52
N ASP A 136 -11.31 -11.29 -21.87
CA ASP A 136 -10.54 -12.31 -22.59
C ASP A 136 -10.33 -13.60 -21.79
N ARG A 137 -10.23 -13.51 -20.46
CA ARG A 137 -10.04 -14.71 -19.61
C ARG A 137 -11.30 -15.56 -19.45
N ARG A 138 -12.50 -14.99 -19.59
CA ARG A 138 -13.76 -15.78 -19.58
C ARG A 138 -14.03 -16.49 -20.91
N ALA A 139 -13.49 -15.98 -22.01
CA ALA A 139 -13.63 -16.58 -23.33
C ALA A 139 -12.73 -17.83 -23.53
N LEU A 140 -11.70 -17.99 -22.69
CA LEU A 140 -10.76 -19.13 -22.73
C LEU A 140 -11.13 -20.27 -21.75
N SER A 141 -12.23 -20.12 -21.00
CA SER A 141 -12.73 -21.09 -20.02
C SER A 141 -14.09 -21.69 -20.42
N THR A 142 -14.47 -21.57 -21.69
CA THR A 142 -15.65 -22.17 -22.33
C THR A 142 -15.21 -22.94 -23.55
#